data_AF-J4C8X1-F1
#
_entry.id   AF-J4C8X1-F1
#
_cell.length_a   1.000
_cell.length_b   1.000
_cell.length_c   1.000
_cell.angle_alpha   90.00
_cell.angle_beta   90.00
_cell.angle_gamma   90.00
#
_symmetry.space_group_name_H-M   'P 1'
#
loop_
_entity.id
_entity.type
_entity.pdbx_description
1 polymer ?
#
loop_
_entity_poly.entity_id
_entity_poly.type
_entity_poly.pdbx_seq_one_letter_code
_entity_poly.pdbx_strand_id
1 'polypeptide(L)'
;MKLILMFNLLFVLKFVKSYSDPNHKYTMLLSLLRPNWSFKDRGITLVTPMCEVHKRYPYNRPIGVTVYGLTRDFTAVLTGYGLDQDRTKPRSNKGYLYGWNSRVKPSYNGKVSFLFYSDFAVPKPVKGQSVEFCSHIYSPPLKIGPSVRKALGSSVDDPNRNFNSDEKLDLVIRREGNPHSRKIASCCFLTHG
;
A
#
# COMPACT_ATOMS: atom_id res chain seq x y z
N MET A 1 -44.47 18.64 -26.67
CA MET A 1 -43.66 18.43 -25.45
C MET A 1 -42.98 17.06 -25.48
N LYS A 2 -42.00 16.86 -26.38
CA LYS A 2 -41.31 15.55 -26.61
C LYS A 2 -39.82 15.71 -26.96
N LEU A 3 -39.20 16.84 -26.64
CA LEU A 3 -37.81 17.14 -27.01
C LEU A 3 -36.81 17.14 -25.83
N ILE A 4 -37.28 16.98 -24.59
CA ILE A 4 -36.43 17.07 -23.39
C ILE A 4 -35.88 15.70 -22.96
N LEU A 5 -36.43 14.59 -23.46
CA LEU A 5 -36.01 13.25 -23.04
C LEU A 5 -34.74 12.71 -23.72
N MET A 6 -34.32 13.25 -24.87
CA MET A 6 -33.14 12.74 -25.58
C MET A 6 -31.81 13.27 -25.04
N PHE A 7 -31.79 14.40 -24.34
CA PHE A 7 -30.54 14.99 -23.84
C PHE A 7 -29.97 14.25 -22.62
N ASN A 8 -30.82 13.56 -21.85
CA ASN A 8 -30.39 12.77 -20.69
C ASN A 8 -29.82 11.39 -21.07
N LEU A 9 -30.12 10.85 -22.26
CA LEU A 9 -29.57 9.56 -22.68
C LEU A 9 -28.12 9.66 -23.21
N LEU A 10 -27.75 10.81 -23.79
CA LEU A 10 -26.41 11.03 -24.35
C LEU A 10 -25.35 11.36 -23.28
N PHE A 11 -25.74 11.86 -22.11
CA PHE A 11 -24.81 12.10 -21.00
C PHE A 11 -24.50 10.83 -20.19
N VAL A 12 -25.42 9.87 -20.16
CA VAL A 12 -25.20 8.57 -19.48
C VAL A 12 -24.21 7.68 -20.26
N LEU A 13 -24.08 7.86 -21.57
CA LEU A 13 -23.17 7.06 -22.40
C LEU A 13 -21.72 7.57 -22.45
N LYS A 14 -21.41 8.77 -21.94
CA LYS A 14 -20.03 9.28 -21.87
C LYS A 14 -19.27 8.92 -20.60
N PHE A 15 -19.93 8.36 -19.59
CA PHE A 15 -19.26 7.86 -18.37
C PHE A 15 -18.80 6.40 -18.43
N VAL A 16 -19.10 5.68 -19.52
CA VAL A 16 -18.76 4.24 -19.65
C VAL A 16 -17.50 4.01 -20.49
N LYS A 17 -16.83 5.06 -20.97
CA LYS A 17 -15.67 4.94 -21.89
C LYS A 17 -14.30 5.20 -21.23
N SER A 18 -14.14 4.75 -19.99
CA SER A 18 -12.81 4.64 -19.35
C SER A 18 -12.67 3.32 -18.58
N TYR A 19 -13.16 2.23 -19.18
CA TYR A 19 -13.02 0.86 -18.68
C TYR A 19 -12.56 -0.05 -19.82
N SER A 20 -11.43 0.27 -20.44
CA SER A 20 -10.75 -0.62 -21.39
C SER A 20 -9.40 -0.01 -21.79
N ASP A 21 -8.50 0.14 -20.81
CA ASP A 21 -7.07 0.08 -21.12
C ASP A 21 -6.65 -1.40 -21.01
N PRO A 22 -6.45 -2.12 -22.12
CA PRO A 22 -6.06 -3.53 -22.11
C PRO A 22 -4.65 -3.78 -21.55
N ASN A 23 -3.89 -2.73 -21.23
CA ASN A 23 -2.57 -2.84 -20.61
C ASN A 23 -2.58 -2.78 -19.07
N HIS A 24 -3.71 -2.49 -18.44
CA HIS A 24 -3.86 -2.53 -16.98
C HIS A 24 -4.22 -3.94 -16.50
N LYS A 25 -3.23 -4.84 -16.44
CA LYS A 25 -3.37 -6.13 -15.73
C LYS A 25 -3.52 -5.88 -14.23
N TYR A 26 -4.75 -5.72 -13.76
CA TYR A 26 -5.11 -5.77 -12.35
C TYR A 26 -4.70 -7.12 -11.77
N THR A 27 -3.58 -7.14 -11.05
CA THR A 27 -3.14 -8.30 -10.27
C THR A 27 -3.80 -8.23 -8.88
N MET A 28 -5.14 -8.35 -8.85
CA MET A 28 -5.95 -8.51 -7.63
C MET A 28 -6.14 -10.00 -7.32
N LEU A 29 -5.13 -10.70 -6.79
CA LEU A 29 -5.33 -12.13 -6.48
C LEU A 29 -4.86 -12.61 -5.12
N LEU A 30 -4.21 -11.79 -4.29
CA LEU A 30 -3.78 -12.21 -2.94
C LEU A 30 -4.14 -11.26 -1.78
N SER A 31 -4.77 -10.12 -2.06
CA SER A 31 -5.24 -9.17 -1.02
C SER A 31 -6.57 -9.56 -0.34
N LEU A 32 -7.08 -10.77 -0.60
CA LEU A 32 -8.35 -11.28 -0.03
C LEU A 32 -8.19 -11.97 1.32
N LEU A 33 -6.96 -12.10 1.86
CA LEU A 33 -6.76 -12.49 3.25
C LEU A 33 -7.07 -11.29 4.17
N ARG A 34 -8.36 -11.05 4.39
CA ARG A 34 -8.87 -10.11 5.41
C ARG A 34 -8.25 -10.51 6.76
N PRO A 35 -7.57 -9.60 7.49
CA PRO A 35 -7.25 -9.85 8.88
C PRO A 35 -8.55 -10.06 9.67
N ASN A 36 -8.52 -10.88 10.72
CA ASN A 36 -9.65 -11.04 11.65
C ASN A 36 -9.88 -9.72 12.41
N TRP A 37 -10.77 -8.87 11.92
CA TRP A 37 -11.19 -7.65 12.59
C TRP A 37 -12.44 -7.94 13.44
N SER A 38 -12.31 -7.87 14.76
CA SER A 38 -13.46 -7.80 15.67
C SER A 38 -14.10 -6.42 15.54
N PHE A 39 -15.22 -6.34 14.83
CA PHE A 39 -16.02 -5.13 14.72
C PHE A 39 -16.96 -5.06 15.92
N LYS A 40 -16.67 -4.18 16.89
CA LYS A 40 -17.70 -3.67 17.77
C LYS A 40 -18.40 -2.54 17.03
N ASP A 41 -19.62 -2.83 16.56
CA ASP A 41 -20.49 -1.90 15.86
C ASP A 41 -20.69 -0.61 16.65
N ARG A 42 -20.29 0.51 16.05
CA ARG A 42 -20.74 1.85 16.42
C ARG A 42 -21.15 2.59 15.15
N GLY A 43 -22.39 2.36 14.72
CA GLY A 43 -23.33 3.36 14.15
C GLY A 43 -22.87 4.36 13.08
N ILE A 44 -21.75 4.18 12.41
CA ILE A 44 -21.31 4.96 11.25
C ILE A 44 -20.94 3.93 10.20
N THR A 45 -21.53 4.03 9.02
CA THR A 45 -21.24 3.17 7.87
C THR A 45 -19.72 3.12 7.66
N LEU A 46 -19.09 2.05 8.15
CA LEU A 46 -17.64 1.89 8.14
C LEU A 46 -17.23 1.66 6.70
N VAL A 47 -16.84 2.73 6.01
CA VAL A 47 -16.18 2.62 4.71
C VAL A 47 -14.89 1.87 4.96
N THR A 48 -14.85 0.60 4.56
CA THR A 48 -13.63 -0.20 4.62
C THR A 48 -12.59 0.53 3.78
N PRO A 49 -11.42 0.91 4.35
CA PRO A 49 -10.44 1.65 3.59
C PRO A 49 -9.97 0.81 2.40
N MET A 50 -10.09 1.39 1.21
CA MET A 50 -9.66 0.78 -0.04
C MET A 50 -8.39 1.46 -0.51
N CYS A 51 -7.55 0.75 -1.24
CA CYS A 51 -6.37 1.34 -1.80
C CYS A 51 -5.97 0.76 -3.14
N GLU A 52 -5.27 1.59 -3.90
CA GLU A 52 -4.85 1.36 -5.27
C GLU A 52 -3.38 1.75 -5.40
N VAL A 53 -2.59 0.90 -6.05
CA VAL A 53 -1.16 1.15 -6.26
C VAL A 53 -0.91 1.45 -7.73
N HIS A 54 -0.38 2.64 -7.99
CA HIS A 54 0.06 3.10 -9.30
C HIS A 54 1.57 2.85 -9.44
N LYS A 55 1.91 1.69 -10.00
CA LYS A 55 3.30 1.31 -10.36
C LYS A 55 3.63 1.78 -11.78
N ARG A 56 4.85 2.29 -11.98
CA ARG A 56 5.37 2.65 -13.31
C ARG A 56 6.64 1.87 -13.58
N TYR A 57 6.75 1.29 -14.78
CA TYR A 57 7.99 0.70 -15.25
C TYR A 57 8.89 1.79 -15.84
N PRO A 58 10.21 1.77 -15.62
CA PRO A 58 10.95 0.89 -14.71
C PRO A 58 10.66 1.21 -13.23
N TYR A 59 10.64 0.19 -12.36
CA TYR A 59 10.26 0.31 -10.93
C TYR A 59 11.29 1.04 -10.05
N ASN A 60 12.17 1.85 -10.66
CA ASN A 60 13.18 2.65 -9.98
C ASN A 60 12.65 4.00 -9.49
N ARG A 61 11.38 4.30 -9.74
CA ARG A 61 10.70 5.52 -9.25
C ARG A 61 9.75 5.16 -8.11
N PRO A 62 9.57 6.07 -7.12
CA PRO A 62 8.58 5.90 -6.07
C PRO A 62 7.20 5.53 -6.62
N ILE A 63 6.60 4.50 -6.03
CA ILE A 63 5.23 4.08 -6.34
C ILE A 63 4.21 5.07 -5.78
N GLY A 64 3.16 5.35 -6.55
CA GLY A 64 2.00 6.09 -6.05
C GLY A 64 1.02 5.15 -5.38
N VAL A 65 0.52 5.51 -4.22
CA VAL A 65 -0.58 4.80 -3.56
C VAL A 65 -1.72 5.78 -3.34
N THR A 66 -2.90 5.41 -3.81
CA THR A 66 -4.15 6.14 -3.56
C THR A 66 -4.97 5.35 -2.56
N VAL A 67 -5.47 6.03 -1.53
CA VAL A 67 -6.30 5.44 -0.47
C VAL A 67 -7.62 6.17 -0.40
N TYR A 68 -8.68 5.42 -0.16
CA TYR A 68 -10.07 5.87 -0.10
C TYR A 68 -10.68 5.47 1.25
N GLY A 69 -11.61 6.27 1.76
CA GLY A 69 -12.33 5.97 3.01
C GLY A 69 -11.54 6.24 4.29
N LEU A 70 -10.44 7.02 4.22
CA LEU A 70 -9.68 7.43 5.41
C LEU A 70 -9.89 8.90 5.71
N THR A 71 -10.32 9.21 6.93
CA THR A 71 -10.50 10.61 7.40
C THR A 71 -9.47 11.03 8.43
N ARG A 72 -8.67 10.09 8.94
CA ARG A 72 -7.66 10.33 9.97
C ARG A 72 -6.27 10.29 9.35
N ASP A 73 -5.38 11.08 9.95
CA ASP A 73 -3.98 11.10 9.57
C ASP A 73 -3.33 9.73 9.76
N PHE A 74 -2.45 9.37 8.84
CA PHE A 74 -1.79 8.08 8.85
C PHE A 74 -0.34 8.17 8.40
N THR A 75 0.37 7.07 8.56
CA THR A 75 1.70 6.82 7.99
C THR A 75 1.63 5.55 7.15
N ALA A 76 2.42 5.46 6.08
CA ALA A 76 2.53 4.24 5.29
C ALA A 76 3.95 3.68 5.32
N VAL A 77 4.05 2.35 5.33
CA VAL A 77 5.30 1.58 5.38
C VAL A 77 5.30 0.58 4.24
N LEU A 78 6.35 0.57 3.42
CA LEU A 78 6.49 -0.34 2.29
C LEU A 78 7.34 -1.54 2.68
N THR A 79 6.79 -2.74 2.52
CA THR A 79 7.43 -4.00 2.87
C THR A 79 7.49 -4.96 1.68
N GLY A 80 8.36 -5.96 1.76
CA GLY A 80 8.49 -7.01 0.76
C GLY A 80 9.38 -8.16 1.24
N TYR A 81 9.70 -9.07 0.31
CA TYR A 81 10.64 -10.16 0.54
C TYR A 81 12.08 -9.68 0.39
N GLY A 82 13.01 -10.29 1.14
CA GLY A 82 14.44 -10.02 0.97
C GLY A 82 14.98 -10.54 -0.36
N LEU A 83 16.14 -10.02 -0.79
CA LEU A 83 16.81 -10.45 -2.02
C LEU A 83 17.27 -11.91 -1.94
N ASP A 84 17.77 -12.32 -0.77
CA ASP A 84 18.37 -13.64 -0.53
C ASP A 84 17.35 -14.70 -0.06
N GLN A 85 16.08 -14.33 0.01
CA GLN A 85 15.04 -15.25 0.46
C GLN A 85 14.60 -16.16 -0.67
N ASP A 86 14.48 -17.46 -0.38
CA ASP A 86 13.97 -18.46 -1.31
C ASP A 86 12.53 -18.13 -1.74
N ARG A 87 12.40 -17.63 -2.97
CA ARG A 87 11.15 -17.16 -3.58
C ARG A 87 10.28 -18.30 -4.11
N THR A 88 10.79 -19.53 -4.12
CA THR A 88 10.05 -20.71 -4.60
C THR A 88 9.08 -21.25 -3.56
N LYS A 89 9.22 -20.83 -2.30
CA LYS A 89 8.33 -21.22 -1.20
C LYS A 89 7.30 -20.13 -0.93
N PRO A 90 5.99 -20.44 -0.97
CA PRO A 90 4.97 -19.50 -0.56
C PRO A 90 5.17 -19.18 0.92
N ARG A 91 5.68 -17.98 1.23
CA ARG A 91 5.82 -17.49 2.60
C ARG A 91 4.84 -16.35 2.79
N SER A 92 4.00 -16.44 3.82
CA SER A 92 3.07 -15.36 4.16
C SER A 92 3.76 -14.09 4.62
N ASN A 93 4.96 -14.22 5.19
CA ASN A 93 5.59 -13.15 5.95
C ASN A 93 6.64 -12.43 5.10
N LYS A 94 6.32 -11.19 4.71
CA LYS A 94 7.32 -10.20 4.28
C LYS A 94 7.94 -9.62 5.55
N GLY A 95 8.96 -8.79 5.42
CA GLY A 95 9.64 -8.25 6.62
C GLY A 95 10.85 -7.40 6.30
N TYR A 96 11.17 -7.28 5.02
CA TYR A 96 12.13 -6.29 4.54
C TYR A 96 11.46 -4.93 4.39
N LEU A 97 12.09 -3.89 4.93
CA LEU A 97 11.64 -2.51 4.83
C LEU A 97 12.21 -1.85 3.55
N TYR A 98 11.32 -1.40 2.66
CA TYR A 98 11.65 -0.85 1.34
C TYR A 98 11.24 0.62 1.15
N GLY A 99 10.63 1.22 2.17
CA GLY A 99 10.28 2.62 2.12
C GLY A 99 9.38 3.05 3.26
N TRP A 100 9.41 4.35 3.52
CA TRP A 100 8.60 5.00 4.54
C TRP A 100 7.96 6.24 3.95
N ASN A 101 6.71 6.51 4.32
CA ASN A 101 6.07 7.78 4.02
C ASN A 101 5.96 8.62 5.29
N SER A 102 5.99 9.95 5.18
CA SER A 102 5.73 10.84 6.31
C SER A 102 4.27 10.78 6.78
N ARG A 103 3.88 11.66 7.70
CA ARG A 103 2.46 11.84 8.04
C ARG A 103 1.68 12.29 6.81
N VAL A 104 0.65 11.53 6.43
CA VAL A 104 -0.32 11.88 5.37
C VAL A 104 -1.59 12.36 6.02
N LYS A 105 -2.12 13.49 5.52
CA LYS A 105 -3.43 14.02 5.90
C LYS A 105 -4.41 13.74 4.76
N PRO A 106 -5.43 12.89 4.95
CA PRO A 106 -6.45 12.70 3.94
C PRO A 106 -7.24 13.99 3.68
N SER A 107 -7.79 14.12 2.47
CA SER A 107 -8.74 15.20 2.19
C SER A 107 -10.11 14.90 2.80
N TYR A 108 -10.98 15.92 2.90
CA TYR A 108 -12.30 15.80 3.54
C TYR A 108 -13.21 14.72 2.92
N ASN A 109 -13.03 14.40 1.64
CA ASN A 109 -13.78 13.34 0.95
C ASN A 109 -13.23 11.92 1.21
N GLY A 110 -12.21 11.80 2.07
CA GLY A 110 -11.59 10.54 2.43
C GLY A 110 -10.64 9.95 1.38
N LYS A 111 -10.29 10.71 0.33
CA LYS A 111 -9.33 10.32 -0.71
C LYS A 111 -7.99 11.01 -0.49
N VAL A 112 -6.89 10.27 -0.67
CA VAL A 112 -5.54 10.85 -0.73
C VAL A 112 -4.59 9.97 -1.53
N SER A 113 -3.67 10.61 -2.26
CA SER A 113 -2.58 9.94 -2.95
C SER A 113 -1.25 10.38 -2.34
N PHE A 114 -0.33 9.42 -2.14
CA PHE A 114 1.01 9.69 -1.62
C PHE A 114 2.06 8.85 -2.34
N LEU A 115 3.32 9.24 -2.18
CA LEU A 115 4.50 8.58 -2.76
C LEU A 115 5.47 8.23 -1.64
N PHE A 116 6.17 7.10 -1.73
CA PHE A 116 7.24 6.77 -0.78
C PHE A 116 8.51 7.55 -1.16
N TYR A 117 8.72 8.71 -0.53
CA TYR A 117 9.93 9.51 -0.79
C TYR A 117 11.10 9.15 0.11
N SER A 118 10.82 8.68 1.33
CA SER A 118 11.88 8.30 2.26
C SER A 118 12.32 6.89 1.94
N ASP A 119 13.52 6.80 1.36
CA ASP A 119 14.26 5.56 1.20
C ASP A 119 13.49 4.48 0.42
N PHE A 120 12.83 4.92 -0.65
CA PHE A 120 12.22 4.00 -1.60
C PHE A 120 13.29 3.27 -2.38
N ALA A 121 13.42 1.98 -2.11
CA ALA A 121 14.54 1.20 -2.60
C ALA A 121 14.08 -0.18 -3.09
N VAL A 122 13.07 -0.20 -3.95
CA VAL A 122 12.51 -1.43 -4.51
C VAL A 122 13.46 -2.02 -5.57
N PRO A 123 14.02 -3.22 -5.35
CA PRO A 123 14.94 -3.82 -6.31
C PRO A 123 14.20 -4.28 -7.56
N LYS A 124 14.88 -4.18 -8.71
CA LYS A 124 14.36 -4.76 -9.97
C LYS A 124 14.33 -6.29 -9.83
N PRO A 125 13.19 -6.95 -10.07
CA PRO A 125 13.14 -8.41 -10.07
C PRO A 125 14.04 -9.02 -11.15
N VAL A 126 14.51 -10.25 -10.91
CA VAL A 126 15.24 -11.05 -11.91
C VAL A 126 14.29 -11.41 -13.05
N LYS A 127 14.80 -11.48 -14.28
CA LYS A 127 14.00 -11.80 -15.49
C LYS A 127 13.19 -13.07 -15.28
N GLY A 128 11.88 -13.00 -15.54
CA GLY A 128 10.96 -14.13 -15.39
C GLY A 128 10.49 -14.40 -13.96
N GLN A 129 10.90 -13.57 -12.99
CA GLN A 129 10.39 -13.62 -11.61
C GLN A 129 9.44 -12.46 -11.33
N SER A 130 8.52 -12.69 -10.40
CA SER A 130 7.64 -11.64 -9.86
C SER A 130 7.88 -11.50 -8.37
N VAL A 131 7.96 -10.26 -7.87
CA VAL A 131 8.15 -9.97 -6.45
C VAL A 131 6.99 -9.13 -5.95
N GLU A 132 6.43 -9.55 -4.82
CA GLU A 132 5.33 -8.86 -4.14
C GLU A 132 5.85 -7.89 -3.09
N PHE A 133 5.26 -6.69 -3.10
CA PHE A 133 5.47 -5.65 -2.10
C PHE A 133 4.13 -5.22 -1.53
N CYS A 134 4.10 -4.78 -0.28
CA CYS A 134 2.89 -4.31 0.41
C CYS A 134 3.12 -2.96 1.06
N SER A 135 2.20 -2.03 0.82
CA SER A 135 2.08 -0.77 1.56
C SER A 135 1.13 -0.97 2.74
N HIS A 136 1.67 -1.02 3.94
CA HIS A 136 0.89 -1.08 5.19
C HIS A 136 0.60 0.32 5.72
N ILE A 137 -0.67 0.59 6.03
CA ILE A 137 -1.15 1.92 6.44
C ILE A 137 -1.48 1.90 7.93
N TYR A 138 -0.96 2.86 8.67
CA TYR A 138 -1.00 2.95 10.13
C TYR A 138 -1.65 4.24 10.61
N SER A 139 -2.65 4.12 11.49
CA SER A 139 -3.31 5.27 12.14
C SER A 139 -3.48 5.03 13.65
N PRO A 140 -3.18 6.02 14.51
CA PRO A 140 -2.59 7.34 14.19
C PRO A 140 -1.18 7.26 13.57
N PRO A 141 -0.63 8.36 13.03
CA PRO A 141 0.68 8.34 12.37
C PRO A 141 1.79 7.80 13.29
N LEU A 142 2.72 7.06 12.69
CA LEU A 142 3.93 6.56 13.35
C LEU A 142 5.06 7.60 13.23
N LYS A 143 5.89 7.70 14.27
CA LYS A 143 7.21 8.35 14.20
C LYS A 143 8.28 7.33 13.81
N ILE A 144 9.38 7.79 13.20
CA ILE A 144 10.50 6.92 12.85
C ILE A 144 11.34 6.65 14.11
N GLY A 145 11.31 5.40 14.58
CA GLY A 145 12.13 4.88 15.66
C GLY A 145 13.60 4.64 15.26
N PRO A 146 14.49 4.33 16.23
CA PRO A 146 15.91 4.10 15.95
C PRO A 146 16.17 2.90 15.03
N SER A 147 15.45 1.78 15.21
CA SER A 147 15.66 0.58 14.39
C SER A 147 15.24 0.84 12.94
N VAL A 148 14.10 1.50 12.77
CA VAL A 148 13.58 1.93 11.46
C VAL A 148 14.51 2.94 10.80
N ARG A 149 15.04 3.91 11.57
CA ARG A 149 15.99 4.92 11.05
C ARG A 149 17.27 4.27 10.52
N LYS A 150 17.79 3.28 11.24
CA LYS A 150 18.98 2.53 10.81
C LYS A 150 18.71 1.77 9.50
N ALA A 151 17.56 1.12 9.39
CA ALA A 151 17.14 0.40 8.19
C ALA A 151 16.91 1.32 6.98
N LEU A 152 16.29 2.49 7.18
CA LEU A 152 16.00 3.43 6.09
C LEU A 152 17.25 4.20 5.58
N GLY A 153 18.39 4.05 6.24
CA GLY A 153 19.64 4.72 5.85
C GLY A 153 20.64 3.78 5.16
N SER A 154 20.33 2.49 5.05
CA SER A 154 21.26 1.46 4.59
C SER A 154 20.99 1.03 3.13
N SER A 155 21.84 0.19 2.55
CA SER A 155 21.60 -0.35 1.20
C SER A 155 20.41 -1.33 1.19
N VAL A 156 19.87 -1.64 0.00
CA VAL A 156 18.68 -2.49 -0.20
C VAL A 156 18.86 -3.91 0.34
N ASP A 157 20.07 -4.43 0.22
CA ASP A 157 20.54 -5.73 0.66
C ASP A 157 21.02 -5.75 2.12
N ASP A 158 20.97 -4.62 2.83
CA ASP A 158 21.47 -4.53 4.20
C ASP A 158 20.61 -5.36 5.16
N PRO A 159 21.22 -6.20 6.03
CA PRO A 159 20.50 -7.02 7.00
C PRO A 159 19.63 -6.22 7.97
N ASN A 160 19.95 -4.95 8.25
CA ASN A 160 19.18 -4.07 9.13
C ASN A 160 17.78 -3.78 8.56
N ARG A 161 17.57 -3.93 7.25
CA ARG A 161 16.23 -3.85 6.65
C ARG A 161 15.38 -5.08 6.91
N ASN A 162 15.98 -6.19 7.34
CA ASN A 162 15.29 -7.44 7.60
C ASN A 162 14.75 -7.52 9.03
N PHE A 163 13.45 -7.32 9.21
CA PHE A 163 12.78 -7.51 10.50
C PHE A 163 12.28 -8.95 10.69
N ASN A 164 12.66 -9.87 9.79
CA ASN A 164 12.29 -11.28 9.70
C ASN A 164 10.82 -11.55 9.33
N SER A 165 9.86 -10.77 9.85
CA SER A 165 8.44 -10.92 9.53
C SER A 165 7.67 -9.60 9.65
N ASP A 166 6.51 -9.52 9.01
CA ASP A 166 5.64 -8.34 9.00
C ASP A 166 5.08 -8.13 10.40
N GLU A 167 4.84 -9.20 11.16
CA GLU A 167 4.39 -9.12 12.56
C GLU A 167 5.50 -8.55 13.45
N LYS A 168 6.75 -9.00 13.26
CA LYS A 168 7.89 -8.45 14.01
C LYS A 168 8.13 -7.00 13.63
N LEU A 169 8.04 -6.66 12.36
CA LEU A 169 8.12 -5.27 11.90
C LEU A 169 6.99 -4.44 12.52
N ASP A 170 5.74 -4.90 12.48
CA ASP A 170 4.57 -4.23 13.09
C ASP A 170 4.82 -3.92 14.57
N LEU A 171 5.30 -4.91 15.32
CA LEU A 171 5.63 -4.76 16.73
C LEU A 171 6.71 -3.71 16.95
N VAL A 172 7.79 -3.72 16.17
CA VAL A 172 8.90 -2.77 16.30
C VAL A 172 8.46 -1.35 15.96
N ILE A 173 7.84 -1.13 14.80
CA ILE A 173 7.46 0.22 14.35
C ILE A 173 6.41 0.86 15.26
N ARG A 174 5.49 0.06 15.83
CA ARG A 174 4.51 0.56 16.78
C ARG A 174 5.14 0.83 18.13
N ARG A 175 5.97 -0.09 18.65
CA ARG A 175 6.67 0.10 19.94
C ARG A 175 7.52 1.37 19.93
N GLU A 176 8.30 1.59 18.87
CA GLU A 176 9.22 2.73 18.80
C GLU A 176 8.55 4.02 18.30
N GLY A 177 7.57 3.91 17.39
CA GLY A 177 7.00 5.06 16.68
C GLY A 177 5.74 5.63 17.30
N ASN A 178 4.80 4.76 17.70
CA ASN A 178 3.55 5.11 18.40
C ASN A 178 2.80 3.82 18.81
N PRO A 179 2.82 3.40 20.09
CA PRO A 179 2.22 2.15 20.53
C PRO A 179 0.70 2.06 20.33
N HIS A 180 0.02 3.20 20.25
CA HIS A 180 -1.42 3.28 20.04
C HIS A 180 -1.82 3.22 18.56
N SER A 181 -0.86 3.30 17.65
CA SER A 181 -1.10 3.12 16.22
C SER A 181 -1.47 1.68 15.90
N ARG A 182 -2.28 1.50 14.85
CA ARG A 182 -2.73 0.20 14.34
C ARG A 182 -2.66 0.19 12.82
N LYS A 183 -2.34 -0.96 12.24
CA LYS A 183 -2.44 -1.18 10.80
C LYS A 183 -3.91 -1.21 10.40
N ILE A 184 -4.37 -0.23 9.62
CA ILE A 184 -5.77 -0.06 9.21
C ILE A 184 -6.07 -0.58 7.81
N ALA A 185 -5.05 -0.64 6.94
CA ALA A 185 -5.18 -1.13 5.57
C ALA A 185 -3.82 -1.65 5.07
N SER A 186 -3.87 -2.48 4.02
CA SER A 186 -2.68 -3.01 3.36
C SER A 186 -2.93 -3.14 1.86
N CYS A 187 -1.98 -2.66 1.06
CA CYS A 187 -2.10 -2.57 -0.39
C CYS A 187 -0.91 -3.29 -1.02
N CYS A 188 -1.14 -4.46 -1.60
CA CYS A 188 -0.06 -5.26 -2.17
C CYS A 188 -0.04 -5.18 -3.69
N PHE A 189 1.14 -5.27 -4.28
CA PHE A 189 1.33 -5.22 -5.73
C PHE A 189 2.53 -6.07 -6.13
N LEU A 190 2.46 -6.60 -7.36
CA LEU A 190 3.56 -7.34 -7.96
C LEU A 190 4.41 -6.43 -8.84
N THR A 191 5.71 -6.67 -8.84
CA THR A 191 6.67 -6.18 -9.83
C THR A 191 7.18 -7.35 -10.65
N HIS A 192 7.47 -7.15 -11.94
CA HIS A 192 7.86 -8.20 -12.86
C HIS A 192 9.23 -7.89 -13.50
N GLY A 193 10.10 -8.89 -13.59
CA GLY A 193 11.45 -8.79 -14.16
C GLY A 193 11.54 -9.25 -15.60
#